data_AF-A0A968TYQ5-F1
#
_entry.id   AF-A0A968TYQ5-F1
#
_cell.length_a   1.000
_cell.length_b   1.000
_cell.length_c   1.000
_cell.angle_alpha   90.00
_cell.angle_beta   90.00
_cell.angle_gamma   90.00
#
_symmetry.space_group_name_H-M   'P 1'
#
loop_
_entity.id
_entity.type
_entity.pdbx_description
1 polymer ?
#
loop_
_entity_poly.entity_id
_entity_poly.type
_entity_poly.pdbx_seq_one_letter_code
_entity_poly.pdbx_strand_id
1 'polypeptide(L)'
;MTVRRTPSDKTTIRFVNRFLMVLAIATMFVIVLVACGDTTGTVQEEPEVAVDDTTVGEELGEAGEDLSEAGQDLEQGAEAAGANIEQGAEVVGEELAEGAAVVETELDQLGTEIQEVELAPVLDNPIDYEVGEISIAGEVIEQVGPNSFIIFDESLLDTDRSILVIYDSATTTLDLQPGDNVQVNGIVRTLDQNEFTNYSDVDPEQEVYDLFGGQPVIIATSLQDAGLVEEEQDDIGEEIQEGAAYVAREAGQGAAVIGQELAELGNEIQEIEIAPVLDNPFDFEVGEVSIYGEVGEMVGPNSFTLIDESLDTTDREILVVYDSATLTDLTLEPGNNLLVNGIVRTLDEEEFSTYSTVEPNAEAYDLFGGTPVIIATAIDDQ
;
A
#
# COMPACT_ATOMS: atom_id res chain seq x y z
N MET A 1 14.70 -31.08 30.94
CA MET A 1 15.38 -29.78 30.80
C MET A 1 16.13 -29.84 29.48
N THR A 2 15.44 -29.51 28.39
CA THR A 2 15.92 -29.68 27.02
C THR A 2 15.95 -28.31 26.39
N VAL A 3 17.16 -27.79 26.17
CA VAL A 3 17.37 -26.46 25.57
C VAL A 3 17.12 -26.59 24.07
N ARG A 4 15.99 -26.06 23.58
CA ARG A 4 15.73 -25.87 22.16
C ARG A 4 16.58 -24.67 21.68
N ARG A 5 17.40 -24.90 20.64
CA ARG A 5 18.10 -23.84 19.90
C ARG A 5 17.23 -23.45 18.72
N THR A 6 16.90 -22.17 18.60
CA THR A 6 16.27 -21.55 17.44
C THR A 6 17.21 -21.60 16.23
N PRO A 7 16.75 -21.99 15.04
CA PRO A 7 17.56 -21.89 13.83
C PRO A 7 17.63 -20.43 13.38
N SER A 8 18.87 -19.94 13.21
CA SER A 8 19.16 -18.63 12.63
C SER A 8 18.90 -18.69 11.13
N ASP A 9 17.89 -17.95 10.68
CA ASP A 9 17.52 -17.81 9.28
C ASP A 9 18.59 -16.99 8.54
N LYS A 10 19.27 -17.64 7.61
CA LYS A 10 20.40 -17.08 6.85
C LYS A 10 19.94 -16.25 5.65
N THR A 11 18.65 -16.24 5.37
CA THR A 11 18.09 -15.69 4.13
C THR A 11 17.84 -14.19 4.28
N THR A 12 17.25 -13.78 5.40
CA THR A 12 17.02 -12.37 5.77
C THR A 12 18.32 -11.57 5.87
N ILE A 13 19.40 -12.20 6.38
CA ILE A 13 20.73 -11.56 6.50
C ILE A 13 21.34 -11.23 5.13
N ARG A 14 21.04 -11.99 4.08
CA ARG A 14 21.57 -11.71 2.72
C ARG A 14 20.85 -10.55 2.04
N PHE A 15 19.57 -10.36 2.32
CA PHE A 15 18.78 -9.28 1.72
C PHE A 15 19.18 -7.91 2.30
N VAL A 16 19.28 -7.83 3.64
CA VAL A 16 19.71 -6.61 4.35
C VAL A 16 21.12 -6.17 3.94
N ASN A 17 22.03 -7.12 3.72
CA ASN A 17 23.40 -6.81 3.28
C ASN A 17 23.47 -6.29 1.84
N ARG A 18 22.60 -6.73 0.93
CA ARG A 18 22.56 -6.21 -0.45
C ARG A 18 21.97 -4.80 -0.50
N PHE A 19 20.93 -4.52 0.28
CA PHE A 19 20.31 -3.20 0.34
C PHE A 19 21.24 -2.14 0.94
N LEU A 20 21.97 -2.48 2.03
CA LEU A 20 22.97 -1.59 2.63
C LEU A 20 24.15 -1.28 1.69
N MET A 21 24.51 -2.22 0.81
CA MET A 21 25.59 -2.01 -0.16
C MET A 21 25.18 -1.05 -1.28
N VAL A 22 23.95 -1.15 -1.79
CA VAL A 22 23.42 -0.23 -2.81
C VAL A 22 23.28 1.20 -2.25
N LEU A 23 22.79 1.33 -1.02
CA LEU A 23 22.68 2.63 -0.33
C LEU A 23 24.06 3.28 -0.13
N ALA A 24 25.08 2.50 0.26
CA ALA A 24 26.45 2.99 0.43
C ALA A 24 27.06 3.50 -0.88
N ILE A 25 26.78 2.84 -2.02
CA ILE A 25 27.27 3.26 -3.34
C ILE A 25 26.60 4.56 -3.80
N ALA A 26 25.27 4.68 -3.62
CA ALA A 26 24.53 5.90 -3.95
C ALA A 26 25.03 7.10 -3.12
N THR A 27 25.29 6.89 -1.83
CA THR A 27 25.80 7.96 -0.94
C THR A 27 27.21 8.42 -1.33
N MET A 28 28.07 7.51 -1.81
CA MET A 28 29.42 7.86 -2.26
C MET A 28 29.41 8.72 -3.53
N PHE A 29 28.47 8.48 -4.44
CA PHE A 29 28.33 9.24 -5.69
C PHE A 29 27.91 10.69 -5.44
N VAL A 30 27.02 10.93 -4.49
CA VAL A 30 26.58 12.29 -4.11
C VAL A 30 27.74 13.10 -3.50
N ILE A 31 28.61 12.46 -2.70
CA ILE A 31 29.76 13.15 -2.08
C ILE A 31 30.81 13.58 -3.12
N VAL A 32 31.00 12.80 -4.19
CA VAL A 32 31.96 13.13 -5.25
C VAL A 32 31.48 14.31 -6.11
N LEU A 33 30.16 14.42 -6.37
CA LEU A 33 29.61 15.54 -7.14
C LEU A 33 29.68 16.88 -6.39
N VAL A 34 29.56 16.86 -5.06
CA VAL A 34 29.68 18.08 -4.23
C VAL A 34 31.14 18.58 -4.13
N ALA A 35 32.14 17.72 -4.33
CA ALA A 35 33.55 18.11 -4.22
C ALA A 35 34.12 18.80 -5.48
N CYS A 36 33.41 18.80 -6.60
CA CYS A 36 33.85 19.44 -7.86
C CYS A 36 33.22 20.82 -8.11
N GLY A 37 32.38 21.32 -7.20
CA GLY A 37 31.75 22.64 -7.31
C GLY A 37 32.55 23.76 -6.65
N ASP A 38 33.07 24.67 -7.47
CA ASP A 38 33.53 26.03 -7.14
C ASP A 38 34.77 26.20 -6.23
N THR A 39 35.94 26.27 -6.87
CA THR A 39 37.09 27.04 -6.40
C THR A 39 37.29 28.28 -7.26
N THR A 40 36.42 29.27 -7.13
CA THR A 40 36.68 30.64 -7.61
C THR A 40 37.61 31.35 -6.62
N GLY A 41 38.91 31.04 -6.71
CA GLY A 41 39.95 31.72 -5.93
C GLY A 41 40.07 33.19 -6.33
N THR A 42 39.86 34.09 -5.37
CA THR A 42 40.16 35.52 -5.51
C THR A 42 41.67 35.72 -5.72
N VAL A 43 42.04 36.30 -6.86
CA VAL A 43 43.41 36.70 -7.19
C VAL A 43 43.85 37.79 -6.20
N GLN A 44 44.85 37.46 -5.38
CA GLN A 44 45.52 38.39 -4.49
C GLN A 44 46.66 39.06 -5.27
N GLU A 45 46.59 40.38 -5.45
CA GLU A 45 47.60 41.18 -6.15
C GLU A 45 48.97 41.06 -5.44
N GLU A 46 49.95 40.46 -6.11
CA GLU A 46 51.36 40.47 -5.70
C GLU A 46 52.06 41.77 -6.11
N PRO A 47 53.11 42.20 -5.39
CA PRO A 47 53.75 43.49 -5.58
C PRO A 47 54.64 43.54 -6.82
N GLU A 48 54.59 44.69 -7.52
CA GLU A 48 55.44 45.02 -8.66
C GLU A 48 56.94 44.92 -8.32
N VAL A 49 57.60 43.87 -8.81
CA VAL A 49 59.06 43.78 -8.90
C VAL A 49 59.46 44.13 -10.32
N ALA A 50 60.13 45.28 -10.48
CA ALA A 50 60.71 45.70 -11.75
C ALA A 50 61.88 44.77 -12.12
N VAL A 51 61.65 43.87 -13.07
CA VAL A 51 62.67 43.00 -13.67
C VAL A 51 63.06 43.54 -15.04
N ASP A 52 64.36 43.56 -15.31
CA ASP A 52 65.03 44.09 -16.50
C ASP A 52 64.71 43.25 -17.76
N ASP A 53 64.22 43.92 -18.79
CA ASP A 53 63.35 43.40 -19.87
C ASP A 53 64.12 42.90 -21.10
N THR A 54 65.32 42.31 -20.93
CA THR A 54 66.17 42.02 -22.10
C THR A 54 66.77 40.62 -22.18
N THR A 55 66.36 39.66 -21.33
CA THR A 55 66.93 38.29 -21.38
C THR A 55 65.92 37.16 -21.13
N VAL A 56 64.61 37.45 -21.04
CA VAL A 56 63.57 36.45 -20.69
C VAL A 56 62.79 35.94 -21.93
N GLY A 57 63.02 36.51 -23.11
CA GLY A 57 62.22 36.22 -24.31
C GLY A 57 62.50 34.89 -25.01
N GLU A 58 63.66 34.26 -24.80
CA GLU A 58 64.02 33.01 -25.51
C GLU A 58 63.73 31.73 -24.70
N GLU A 59 63.80 31.75 -23.36
CA GLU A 59 63.44 30.59 -22.52
C GLU A 59 61.92 30.41 -22.32
N LEU A 60 61.12 31.47 -22.46
CA LEU A 60 59.65 31.38 -22.35
C LEU A 60 58.97 30.83 -23.61
N GLY A 61 59.67 30.78 -24.75
CA GLY A 61 59.15 30.22 -25.99
C GLY A 61 58.98 28.71 -25.94
N GLU A 62 60.01 28.00 -25.45
CA GLU A 62 59.98 26.52 -25.34
C GLU A 62 58.99 26.06 -24.27
N ALA A 63 58.89 26.75 -23.13
CA ALA A 63 57.91 26.45 -22.09
C ALA A 63 56.45 26.67 -22.56
N GLY A 64 56.22 27.57 -23.53
CA GLY A 64 54.89 27.81 -24.09
C GLY A 64 54.40 26.69 -25.01
N GLU A 65 55.30 26.04 -25.75
CA GLU A 65 54.95 24.91 -26.62
C GLU A 65 54.62 23.66 -25.78
N ASP A 66 55.42 23.35 -24.76
CA ASP A 66 55.17 22.22 -23.84
C ASP A 66 53.84 22.37 -23.07
N LEU A 67 53.47 23.59 -22.67
CA LEU A 67 52.19 23.86 -22.00
C LEU A 67 50.99 23.77 -22.95
N SER A 68 51.18 24.12 -24.23
CA SER A 68 50.13 23.96 -25.24
C SER A 68 49.90 22.49 -25.57
N GLU A 69 50.95 21.66 -25.64
CA GLU A 69 50.84 20.22 -25.85
C GLU A 69 50.16 19.55 -24.65
N ALA A 70 50.57 19.89 -23.41
CA ALA A 70 49.94 19.40 -22.20
C ALA A 70 48.45 19.78 -22.09
N GLY A 71 48.06 20.97 -22.58
CA GLY A 71 46.66 21.39 -22.64
C GLY A 71 45.82 20.55 -23.60
N GLN A 72 46.36 20.22 -24.78
CA GLN A 72 45.67 19.38 -25.76
C GLN A 72 45.52 17.93 -25.29
N ASP A 73 46.54 17.39 -24.61
CA ASP A 73 46.48 16.05 -24.02
C ASP A 73 45.44 15.97 -22.90
N LEU A 74 45.30 17.04 -22.11
CA LEU A 74 44.25 17.13 -21.08
C LEU A 74 42.85 17.21 -21.68
N GLU A 75 42.65 17.99 -22.74
CA GLU A 75 41.37 18.10 -23.43
C GLU A 75 40.96 16.75 -24.04
N GLN A 76 41.87 16.08 -24.75
CA GLN A 76 41.63 14.73 -25.30
C GLN A 76 41.39 13.69 -24.21
N GLY A 77 42.11 13.78 -23.08
CA GLY A 77 41.91 12.91 -21.93
C GLY A 77 40.52 13.07 -21.30
N ALA A 78 40.04 14.31 -21.19
CA ALA A 78 38.71 14.61 -20.66
C ALA A 78 37.60 14.14 -21.60
N GLU A 79 37.73 14.35 -22.91
CA GLU A 79 36.78 13.84 -23.90
C GLU A 79 36.70 12.31 -23.89
N ALA A 80 37.86 11.63 -23.84
CA ALA A 80 37.91 10.17 -23.77
C ALA A 80 37.28 9.63 -22.46
N ALA A 81 37.50 10.33 -21.33
CA ALA A 81 36.86 9.97 -20.07
C ALA A 81 35.34 10.15 -20.12
N GLY A 82 34.84 11.25 -20.70
CA GLY A 82 33.42 11.50 -20.90
C GLY A 82 32.73 10.42 -21.74
N ALA A 83 33.33 10.07 -22.89
CA ALA A 83 32.79 9.04 -23.77
C ALA A 83 32.73 7.64 -23.11
N ASN A 84 33.72 7.30 -22.28
CA ASN A 84 33.72 6.04 -21.52
C ASN A 84 32.64 6.02 -20.43
N ILE A 85 32.36 7.16 -19.79
CA ILE A 85 31.28 7.28 -18.80
C ILE A 85 29.91 7.13 -19.49
N GLU A 86 29.72 7.78 -20.63
CA GLU A 86 28.47 7.70 -21.40
C GLU A 86 28.16 6.26 -21.84
N GLN A 87 29.15 5.56 -22.41
CA GLN A 87 29.01 4.15 -22.78
C GLN A 87 28.78 3.25 -21.56
N GLY A 88 29.45 3.52 -20.43
CA GLY A 88 29.24 2.78 -19.19
C GLY A 88 27.81 2.96 -18.64
N ALA A 89 27.26 4.17 -18.74
CA ALA A 89 25.90 4.46 -18.30
C ALA A 89 24.84 3.81 -19.20
N GLU A 90 25.08 3.77 -20.53
CA GLU A 90 24.19 3.11 -21.49
C GLU A 90 24.10 1.59 -21.21
N VAL A 91 25.25 0.92 -21.03
CA VAL A 91 25.29 -0.53 -20.74
C VAL A 91 24.59 -0.87 -19.41
N VAL A 92 24.82 -0.06 -18.37
CA VAL A 92 24.14 -0.28 -17.07
C VAL A 92 22.63 -0.02 -17.19
N GLY A 93 22.22 0.97 -17.98
CA GLY A 93 20.81 1.26 -18.25
C GLY A 93 20.10 0.10 -18.97
N GLU A 94 20.75 -0.50 -19.98
CA GLU A 94 20.22 -1.67 -20.69
C GLU A 94 20.14 -2.91 -19.78
N GLU A 95 21.18 -3.21 -19.01
CA GLU A 95 21.16 -4.36 -18.07
C GLU A 95 20.07 -4.21 -16.99
N LEU A 96 19.82 -2.98 -16.51
CA LEU A 96 18.75 -2.71 -15.56
C LEU A 96 17.36 -2.82 -16.20
N ALA A 97 17.19 -2.36 -17.44
CA ALA A 97 15.92 -2.48 -18.17
C ALA A 97 15.58 -3.94 -18.48
N GLU A 98 16.57 -4.75 -18.89
CA GLU A 98 16.38 -6.19 -19.08
C GLU A 98 16.08 -6.91 -17.76
N GLY A 99 16.76 -6.54 -16.68
CA GLY A 99 16.48 -7.06 -15.34
C GLY A 99 15.07 -6.72 -14.84
N ALA A 100 14.59 -5.50 -15.09
CA ALA A 100 13.25 -5.06 -14.72
C ALA A 100 12.14 -5.80 -15.49
N ALA A 101 12.32 -6.01 -16.80
CA ALA A 101 11.36 -6.73 -17.63
C ALA A 101 11.21 -8.21 -17.22
N VAL A 102 12.31 -8.84 -16.77
CA VAL A 102 12.26 -10.21 -16.22
C VAL A 102 11.48 -10.24 -14.90
N VAL A 103 11.66 -9.22 -14.03
CA VAL A 103 10.96 -9.12 -12.76
C VAL A 103 9.45 -8.86 -12.95
N GLU A 104 9.05 -8.00 -13.89
CA GLU A 104 7.62 -7.79 -14.21
C GLU A 104 6.96 -9.08 -14.73
N THR A 105 7.65 -9.83 -15.59
CA THR A 105 7.12 -11.08 -16.15
C THR A 105 7.01 -12.20 -15.10
N GLU A 106 7.92 -12.24 -14.12
CA GLU A 106 7.85 -13.16 -12.99
C GLU A 106 6.81 -12.73 -11.95
N LEU A 107 6.60 -11.43 -11.74
CA LEU A 107 5.57 -10.90 -10.83
C LEU A 107 4.15 -11.10 -11.38
N ASP A 108 3.92 -10.98 -12.68
CA ASP A 108 2.61 -11.31 -13.29
C ASP A 108 2.26 -12.81 -13.19
N GLN A 109 3.25 -13.69 -12.94
CA GLN A 109 3.05 -15.12 -12.71
C GLN A 109 3.02 -15.50 -11.21
N LEU A 110 3.48 -14.63 -10.32
CA LEU A 110 3.54 -14.84 -8.86
C LEU A 110 2.55 -13.95 -8.08
N GLY A 111 1.90 -13.00 -8.75
CA GLY A 111 0.96 -12.04 -8.18
C GLY A 111 -0.50 -12.48 -8.24
N THR A 112 -0.80 -13.75 -7.98
CA THR A 112 -2.11 -14.06 -7.40
C THR A 112 -1.99 -13.61 -5.94
N GLU A 113 -2.34 -12.36 -5.68
CA GLU A 113 -2.52 -11.85 -4.33
C GLU A 113 -3.40 -12.86 -3.58
N ILE A 114 -2.84 -13.50 -2.54
CA ILE A 114 -3.61 -14.44 -1.74
C ILE A 114 -4.68 -13.61 -1.04
N GLN A 115 -5.93 -13.78 -1.46
CA GLN A 115 -7.03 -13.04 -0.89
C GLN A 115 -7.37 -13.68 0.46
N GLU A 116 -7.27 -12.92 1.55
CA GLU A 116 -7.81 -13.36 2.84
C GLU A 116 -9.33 -13.21 2.81
N VAL A 117 -10.05 -14.32 3.00
CA VAL A 117 -11.51 -14.36 2.86
C VAL A 117 -12.10 -15.15 4.02
N GLU A 118 -13.23 -14.68 4.54
CA GLU A 118 -14.06 -15.45 5.48
C GLU A 118 -14.68 -16.68 4.79
N LEU A 119 -15.08 -17.68 5.58
CA LEU A 119 -15.64 -18.91 5.01
C LEU A 119 -17.05 -18.69 4.40
N ALA A 120 -17.86 -17.80 4.98
CA ALA A 120 -19.25 -17.57 4.53
C ALA A 120 -19.35 -17.17 3.06
N PRO A 121 -18.63 -16.12 2.59
CA PRO A 121 -18.68 -15.68 1.20
C PRO A 121 -18.31 -16.79 0.21
N VAL A 122 -17.31 -17.61 0.54
CA VAL A 122 -16.84 -18.71 -0.31
C VAL A 122 -17.91 -19.79 -0.46
N LEU A 123 -18.65 -20.07 0.60
CA LEU A 123 -19.76 -21.02 0.57
C LEU A 123 -21.02 -20.46 -0.13
N ASP A 124 -21.26 -19.16 -0.05
CA ASP A 124 -22.43 -18.51 -0.68
C ASP A 124 -22.25 -18.33 -2.19
N ASN A 125 -21.05 -17.94 -2.64
CA ASN A 125 -20.74 -17.68 -4.05
C ASN A 125 -19.36 -18.26 -4.45
N PRO A 126 -19.20 -19.60 -4.52
CA PRO A 126 -17.90 -20.21 -4.74
C PRO A 126 -17.26 -19.86 -6.09
N ILE A 127 -18.08 -19.55 -7.11
CA ILE A 127 -17.62 -19.21 -8.47
C ILE A 127 -16.71 -17.98 -8.46
N ASP A 128 -16.97 -17.03 -7.56
CA ASP A 128 -16.19 -15.79 -7.47
C ASP A 128 -14.76 -16.03 -6.96
N TYR A 129 -14.55 -17.17 -6.30
CA TYR A 129 -13.27 -17.59 -5.71
C TYR A 129 -12.59 -18.73 -6.49
N GLU A 130 -13.15 -19.19 -7.62
CA GLU A 130 -12.50 -20.20 -8.46
C GLU A 130 -11.28 -19.63 -9.22
N VAL A 131 -11.16 -18.30 -9.33
CA VAL A 131 -10.08 -17.61 -10.07
C VAL A 131 -9.10 -16.97 -9.09
N GLY A 132 -8.38 -17.78 -8.32
CA GLY A 132 -7.34 -17.27 -7.43
C GLY A 132 -6.95 -18.24 -6.34
N GLU A 133 -5.90 -17.90 -5.61
CA GLU A 133 -5.56 -18.52 -4.34
C GLU A 133 -6.15 -17.66 -3.23
N ILE A 134 -6.83 -18.31 -2.29
CA ILE A 134 -7.43 -17.66 -1.13
C ILE A 134 -6.78 -18.18 0.15
N SER A 135 -6.90 -17.41 1.22
CA SER A 135 -6.55 -17.79 2.59
C SER A 135 -7.81 -17.78 3.45
N ILE A 136 -8.15 -18.92 4.04
CA ILE A 136 -9.27 -19.05 4.98
C ILE A 136 -8.76 -19.62 6.30
N ALA A 137 -9.13 -19.00 7.41
CA ALA A 137 -8.94 -19.56 8.74
C ALA A 137 -10.18 -20.35 9.20
N GLY A 138 -9.99 -21.44 9.94
CA GLY A 138 -11.09 -22.21 10.51
C GLY A 138 -10.64 -23.29 11.48
N GLU A 139 -11.59 -23.83 12.25
CA GLU A 139 -11.40 -24.95 13.16
C GLU A 139 -11.61 -26.28 12.41
N VAL A 140 -10.69 -27.23 12.57
CA VAL A 140 -10.84 -28.59 12.05
C VAL A 140 -11.91 -29.32 12.87
N ILE A 141 -13.04 -29.67 12.26
CA ILE A 141 -14.11 -30.37 12.97
C ILE A 141 -14.00 -31.89 12.85
N GLU A 142 -13.50 -32.38 11.71
CA GLU A 142 -13.42 -33.80 11.43
C GLU A 142 -12.36 -34.10 10.36
N GLN A 143 -11.54 -35.13 10.60
CA GLN A 143 -10.65 -35.69 9.58
C GLN A 143 -11.38 -36.80 8.82
N VAL A 144 -11.74 -36.52 7.57
CA VAL A 144 -12.50 -37.46 6.71
C VAL A 144 -11.60 -38.38 5.88
N GLY A 145 -10.29 -38.12 5.86
CA GLY A 145 -9.31 -38.96 5.20
C GLY A 145 -7.87 -38.59 5.54
N PRO A 146 -6.87 -39.34 5.03
CA PRO A 146 -5.45 -39.07 5.31
C PRO A 146 -4.98 -37.68 4.88
N ASN A 147 -5.63 -37.14 3.85
CA ASN A 147 -5.27 -35.93 3.11
C ASN A 147 -6.47 -34.97 2.99
N SER A 148 -7.47 -35.13 3.85
CA SER A 148 -8.69 -34.36 3.77
C SER A 148 -9.36 -34.22 5.13
N PHE A 149 -9.84 -33.03 5.43
CA PHE A 149 -10.54 -32.70 6.67
C PHE A 149 -11.58 -31.63 6.39
N ILE A 150 -12.50 -31.45 7.31
CA ILE A 150 -13.55 -30.43 7.23
C ILE A 150 -13.17 -29.31 8.18
N ILE A 151 -13.27 -28.06 7.71
CA ILE A 151 -13.18 -26.88 8.56
C ILE A 151 -14.52 -26.18 8.72
N PHE A 152 -14.66 -25.53 9.86
CA PHE A 152 -15.79 -24.68 10.22
C PHE A 152 -15.26 -23.34 10.74
N ASP A 153 -16.04 -22.28 10.53
CA ASP A 153 -15.73 -20.94 11.03
C ASP A 153 -16.76 -20.58 12.11
N GLU A 154 -16.29 -20.36 13.34
CA GLU A 154 -17.13 -20.06 14.50
C GLU A 154 -17.91 -18.74 14.39
N SER A 155 -17.48 -17.84 13.50
CA SER A 155 -18.21 -16.61 13.21
C SER A 155 -19.55 -16.88 12.51
N LEU A 156 -19.71 -18.06 11.91
CA LEU A 156 -20.93 -18.47 11.24
C LEU A 156 -21.97 -18.89 12.27
N LEU A 157 -23.06 -18.12 12.36
CA LEU A 157 -24.22 -18.42 13.21
C LEU A 157 -24.90 -19.75 12.85
N ASP A 158 -24.65 -20.25 11.64
CA ASP A 158 -25.15 -21.52 11.13
C ASP A 158 -24.06 -22.60 11.26
N THR A 159 -24.21 -23.47 12.27
CA THR A 159 -23.29 -24.60 12.55
C THR A 159 -23.19 -25.63 11.43
N ASP A 160 -24.01 -25.50 10.39
CA ASP A 160 -24.09 -26.42 9.26
C ASP A 160 -23.21 -25.97 8.08
N ARG A 161 -22.51 -24.83 8.20
CA ARG A 161 -21.67 -24.27 7.14
C ARG A 161 -20.21 -24.68 7.32
N SER A 162 -19.84 -25.78 6.67
CA SER A 162 -18.47 -26.29 6.66
C SER A 162 -17.97 -26.54 5.24
N ILE A 163 -16.66 -26.58 5.06
CA ILE A 163 -16.03 -26.84 3.76
C ILE A 163 -15.02 -27.97 3.87
N LEU A 164 -14.99 -28.84 2.86
CA LEU A 164 -13.98 -29.88 2.73
C LEU A 164 -12.67 -29.26 2.22
N VAL A 165 -11.59 -29.54 2.94
CA VAL A 165 -10.23 -29.17 2.55
C VAL A 165 -9.50 -30.44 2.12
N ILE A 166 -8.87 -30.40 0.96
CA ILE A 166 -8.07 -31.49 0.38
C ILE A 166 -6.65 -30.97 0.19
N TYR A 167 -5.65 -31.70 0.66
CA TYR A 167 -4.25 -31.27 0.60
C TYR A 167 -3.34 -32.41 0.17
N ASP A 168 -2.15 -32.09 -0.35
CA ASP A 168 -1.14 -33.10 -0.62
C ASP A 168 -0.26 -33.29 0.64
N SER A 169 -0.21 -34.53 1.17
CA SER A 169 0.69 -34.91 2.26
C SER A 169 2.17 -34.60 2.03
N ALA A 170 2.61 -34.41 0.77
CA ALA A 170 3.97 -33.98 0.46
C ALA A 170 4.21 -32.49 0.78
N THR A 171 3.15 -31.68 0.86
CA THR A 171 3.21 -30.22 1.06
C THR A 171 3.16 -29.82 2.53
N THR A 172 2.70 -30.70 3.43
CA THR A 172 2.56 -30.39 4.85
C THR A 172 2.81 -31.59 5.74
N THR A 173 3.41 -31.34 6.91
CA THR A 173 3.63 -32.35 7.97
C THR A 173 2.81 -32.04 9.22
N LEU A 174 1.77 -31.20 9.10
CA LEU A 174 0.93 -30.81 10.22
C LEU A 174 0.12 -32.04 10.68
N ASP A 175 0.21 -32.36 11.97
CA ASP A 175 -0.56 -33.44 12.59
C ASP A 175 -1.90 -32.87 13.07
N LEU A 176 -2.84 -32.73 12.13
CA LEU A 176 -4.14 -32.11 12.36
C LEU A 176 -5.03 -33.01 13.21
N GLN A 177 -5.58 -32.45 14.29
CA GLN A 177 -6.57 -33.07 15.15
C GLN A 177 -7.87 -32.25 15.13
N PRO A 178 -9.04 -32.89 15.33
CA PRO A 178 -10.27 -32.14 15.56
C PRO A 178 -10.13 -31.17 16.73
N GLY A 179 -10.50 -29.91 16.52
CA GLY A 179 -10.32 -28.80 17.45
C GLY A 179 -9.12 -27.90 17.14
N ASP A 180 -8.26 -28.27 16.20
CA ASP A 180 -7.13 -27.43 15.81
C ASP A 180 -7.59 -26.27 14.93
N ASN A 181 -7.10 -25.06 15.19
CA ASN A 181 -7.29 -23.92 14.31
C ASN A 181 -6.23 -23.90 13.22
N VAL A 182 -6.67 -23.78 11.98
CA VAL A 182 -5.81 -23.85 10.80
C VAL A 182 -6.07 -22.68 9.86
N GLN A 183 -5.00 -22.22 9.22
CA GLN A 183 -5.08 -21.33 8.08
C GLN A 183 -4.78 -22.11 6.81
N VAL A 184 -5.74 -22.12 5.91
CA VAL A 184 -5.74 -22.87 4.67
C VAL A 184 -5.53 -21.90 3.52
N ASN A 185 -4.39 -22.01 2.85
CA ASN A 185 -4.18 -21.35 1.58
C ASN A 185 -4.47 -22.36 0.47
N GLY A 186 -5.28 -21.98 -0.51
CA GLY A 186 -5.65 -22.90 -1.57
C GLY A 186 -6.57 -22.29 -2.59
N ILE A 187 -7.03 -23.15 -3.50
CA ILE A 187 -7.90 -22.75 -4.60
C ILE A 187 -9.28 -23.39 -4.40
N VAL A 188 -10.33 -22.60 -4.55
CA VAL A 188 -11.71 -23.10 -4.48
C VAL A 188 -12.06 -23.83 -5.76
N ARG A 189 -12.66 -25.01 -5.63
CA ARG A 189 -13.14 -25.83 -6.74
C ARG A 189 -14.47 -26.47 -6.38
N THR A 190 -15.27 -26.77 -7.37
CA THR A 190 -16.42 -27.68 -7.20
C THR A 190 -15.93 -29.13 -7.22
N LEU A 191 -16.37 -29.94 -6.27
CA LEU A 191 -15.98 -31.35 -6.21
C LEU A 191 -16.65 -32.18 -7.31
N ASP A 192 -15.92 -32.44 -8.41
CA ASP A 192 -16.31 -33.41 -9.46
C ASP A 192 -15.66 -34.77 -9.23
N GLN A 193 -16.45 -35.84 -9.34
CA GLN A 193 -15.99 -37.22 -9.10
C GLN A 193 -14.81 -37.62 -9.98
N ASN A 194 -14.77 -37.13 -11.22
CA ASN A 194 -13.73 -37.50 -12.19
C ASN A 194 -12.45 -36.70 -11.98
N GLU A 195 -12.55 -35.52 -11.38
CA GLU A 195 -11.40 -34.64 -11.14
C GLU A 195 -10.70 -34.97 -9.82
N PHE A 196 -11.46 -35.39 -8.80
CA PHE A 196 -10.91 -35.72 -7.49
C PHE A 196 -9.84 -36.81 -7.54
N THR A 197 -10.02 -37.84 -8.38
CA THR A 197 -9.02 -38.92 -8.53
C THR A 197 -7.66 -38.43 -9.03
N ASN A 198 -7.59 -37.21 -9.58
CA ASN A 198 -6.34 -36.60 -10.03
C ASN A 198 -5.64 -35.76 -8.95
N TYR A 199 -6.38 -35.25 -7.95
CA TYR A 199 -5.85 -34.32 -6.94
C TYR A 199 -5.26 -35.03 -5.73
N SER A 200 -5.80 -36.19 -5.41
CA SER A 200 -5.24 -37.03 -4.38
C SER A 200 -5.06 -38.42 -4.96
N ASP A 201 -3.87 -39.01 -4.78
CA ASP A 201 -3.68 -40.47 -4.87
C ASP A 201 -4.54 -41.25 -3.83
N VAL A 202 -5.48 -40.56 -3.19
CA VAL A 202 -6.48 -41.03 -2.24
C VAL A 202 -7.80 -41.09 -3.01
N ASP A 203 -8.31 -42.31 -3.16
CA ASP A 203 -9.70 -42.53 -3.53
C ASP A 203 -10.52 -42.13 -2.29
N PRO A 204 -11.31 -41.04 -2.33
CA PRO A 204 -12.07 -40.66 -1.16
C PRO A 204 -13.03 -41.80 -0.87
N GLU A 205 -13.30 -42.08 0.40
CA GLU A 205 -14.36 -43.02 0.71
C GLU A 205 -15.64 -42.51 0.02
N GLN A 206 -16.39 -43.39 -0.62
CA GLN A 206 -17.62 -43.03 -1.36
C GLN A 206 -18.55 -42.15 -0.51
N GLU A 207 -18.51 -42.32 0.81
CA GLU A 207 -19.25 -41.53 1.81
C GLU A 207 -18.88 -40.04 1.78
N VAL A 208 -17.62 -39.66 1.56
CA VAL A 208 -17.19 -38.25 1.42
C VAL A 208 -17.77 -37.64 0.16
N TYR A 209 -17.76 -38.39 -0.96
CA TYR A 209 -18.36 -37.91 -2.20
C TYR A 209 -19.88 -37.80 -2.11
N ASP A 210 -20.53 -38.73 -1.42
CA ASP A 210 -21.99 -38.68 -1.21
C ASP A 210 -22.41 -37.45 -0.38
N LEU A 211 -21.51 -36.92 0.46
CA LEU A 211 -21.73 -35.71 1.27
C LEU A 211 -21.36 -34.42 0.53
N PHE A 212 -20.19 -34.39 -0.13
CA PHE A 212 -19.60 -33.17 -0.70
C PHE A 212 -19.67 -33.08 -2.23
N GLY A 213 -20.20 -34.10 -2.92
CA GLY A 213 -20.26 -34.12 -4.37
C GLY A 213 -21.04 -32.94 -4.94
N GLY A 214 -20.39 -32.13 -5.77
CA GLY A 214 -20.96 -30.89 -6.32
C GLY A 214 -20.96 -29.69 -5.37
N GLN A 215 -20.37 -29.80 -4.18
CA GLN A 215 -20.15 -28.69 -3.26
C GLN A 215 -18.78 -28.04 -3.49
N PRO A 216 -18.58 -26.77 -3.07
CA PRO A 216 -17.26 -26.16 -3.07
C PRO A 216 -16.33 -26.86 -2.07
N VAL A 217 -15.08 -27.01 -2.48
CA VAL A 217 -13.98 -27.58 -1.70
C VAL A 217 -12.74 -26.72 -1.90
N ILE A 218 -11.82 -26.75 -0.94
CA ILE A 218 -10.53 -26.06 -1.05
C ILE A 218 -9.46 -27.10 -1.39
N ILE A 219 -8.79 -26.92 -2.52
CA ILE A 219 -7.56 -27.63 -2.83
C ILE A 219 -6.41 -26.83 -2.23
N ALA A 220 -5.96 -27.24 -1.05
CA ALA A 220 -4.95 -26.53 -0.28
C ALA A 220 -3.56 -26.70 -0.90
N THR A 221 -2.89 -25.57 -1.09
CA THR A 221 -1.50 -25.46 -1.53
C THR A 221 -0.55 -25.43 -0.33
N SER A 222 -1.01 -24.86 0.79
CA SER A 222 -0.29 -24.85 2.07
C SER A 222 -1.25 -24.78 3.25
N LEU A 223 -0.82 -25.37 4.37
CA LEU A 223 -1.53 -25.33 5.64
C LEU A 223 -0.61 -24.75 6.69
N GLN A 224 -1.16 -23.89 7.53
CA GLN A 224 -0.47 -23.32 8.69
C GLN A 224 -1.31 -23.57 9.94
N ASP A 225 -0.65 -23.89 11.04
CA ASP A 225 -1.28 -23.84 12.35
C ASP A 225 -1.57 -22.37 12.65
N ALA A 226 -2.85 -21.99 12.71
CA ALA A 226 -3.24 -20.62 13.00
C ALA A 226 -2.93 -20.24 14.47
N GLY A 227 -2.55 -21.25 15.27
CA GLY A 227 -2.51 -21.16 16.71
C GLY A 227 -3.93 -21.06 17.25
N LEU A 228 -4.16 -21.67 18.41
CA LEU A 228 -5.10 -21.02 19.31
C LEU A 228 -4.47 -19.65 19.58
N VAL A 229 -5.07 -18.58 19.07
CA VAL A 229 -4.97 -17.30 19.76
C VAL A 229 -5.67 -17.56 21.09
N GLU A 230 -4.98 -18.23 22.02
CA GLU A 230 -5.37 -18.25 23.40
C GLU A 230 -5.44 -16.77 23.72
N GLU A 231 -6.67 -16.27 23.90
CA GLU A 231 -6.89 -14.95 24.44
C GLU A 231 -6.28 -14.95 25.84
N GLU A 232 -4.95 -14.85 25.96
CA GLU A 232 -4.23 -14.43 27.16
C GLU A 232 -4.51 -12.92 27.39
N GLN A 233 -5.77 -12.50 27.25
CA GLN A 233 -6.23 -11.15 27.53
C GLN A 233 -6.24 -10.83 29.03
N ASP A 234 -6.05 -11.82 29.92
CA ASP A 234 -6.18 -11.60 31.36
C ASP A 234 -4.86 -11.33 32.12
N ASP A 235 -3.67 -11.68 31.61
CA ASP A 235 -2.39 -11.46 32.36
C ASP A 235 -1.33 -10.63 31.62
N ILE A 236 -1.39 -10.53 30.28
CA ILE A 236 -0.47 -9.67 29.52
C ILE A 236 -0.86 -8.18 29.63
N GLY A 237 -2.12 -7.88 29.95
CA GLY A 237 -2.63 -6.53 30.13
C GLY A 237 -1.88 -5.73 31.20
N GLU A 238 -1.36 -6.37 32.27
CA GLU A 238 -0.68 -5.64 33.36
C GLU A 238 0.81 -5.36 33.03
N GLU A 239 1.52 -6.29 32.39
CA GLU A 239 2.93 -6.10 31.99
C GLU A 239 3.06 -5.24 30.71
N ILE A 240 2.10 -5.33 29.78
CA ILE A 240 2.01 -4.40 28.64
C ILE A 240 1.56 -3.01 29.10
N GLN A 241 0.74 -2.86 30.14
CA GLN A 241 0.42 -1.51 30.64
C GLN A 241 1.63 -0.83 31.30
N GLU A 242 2.48 -1.57 32.03
CA GLU A 242 3.74 -1.01 32.57
C GLU A 242 4.79 -0.77 31.46
N GLY A 243 4.89 -1.67 30.48
CA GLY A 243 5.74 -1.52 29.30
C GLY A 243 5.29 -0.39 28.37
N ALA A 244 3.99 -0.26 28.12
CA ALA A 244 3.38 0.80 27.32
C ALA A 244 3.42 2.15 28.04
N ALA A 245 3.35 2.20 29.38
CA ALA A 245 3.58 3.44 30.11
C ALA A 245 5.05 3.90 30.02
N TYR A 246 6.01 2.95 29.99
CA TYR A 246 7.42 3.26 29.79
C TYR A 246 7.73 3.68 28.34
N VAL A 247 7.19 2.94 27.35
CA VAL A 247 7.34 3.24 25.93
C VAL A 247 6.57 4.51 25.55
N ALA A 248 5.37 4.78 26.08
CA ALA A 248 4.64 6.05 25.86
C ALA A 248 5.35 7.26 26.48
N ARG A 249 6.15 7.07 27.52
CA ARG A 249 6.95 8.14 28.13
C ARG A 249 8.21 8.47 27.32
N GLU A 250 8.83 7.47 26.68
CA GLU A 250 10.00 7.65 25.81
C GLU A 250 9.59 8.02 24.37
N ALA A 251 8.56 7.36 23.83
CA ALA A 251 7.92 7.69 22.56
C ALA A 251 7.16 9.03 22.63
N GLY A 252 6.63 9.45 23.78
CA GLY A 252 6.08 10.80 23.95
C GLY A 252 7.12 11.91 23.80
N GLN A 253 8.42 11.60 23.94
CA GLN A 253 9.51 12.57 23.69
C GLN A 253 10.07 12.46 22.27
N GLY A 254 10.04 11.29 21.63
CA GLY A 254 10.45 11.10 20.22
C GLY A 254 9.35 11.39 19.20
N ALA A 255 8.12 10.97 19.45
CA ALA A 255 6.93 11.23 18.64
C ALA A 255 6.40 12.65 18.78
N ALA A 256 6.78 13.42 19.81
CA ALA A 256 6.53 14.85 19.81
C ALA A 256 7.37 15.60 18.76
N VAL A 257 8.55 15.06 18.41
CA VAL A 257 9.45 15.65 17.40
C VAL A 257 9.09 15.13 16.01
N ILE A 258 8.89 13.81 15.86
CA ILE A 258 8.52 13.19 14.57
C ILE A 258 7.03 13.44 14.24
N GLY A 259 6.15 13.53 15.24
CA GLY A 259 4.75 13.88 15.04
C GLY A 259 4.52 15.35 14.74
N GLN A 260 5.42 16.27 15.14
CA GLN A 260 5.40 17.64 14.63
C GLN A 260 5.86 17.68 13.16
N GLU A 261 6.91 16.95 12.78
CA GLU A 261 7.37 16.91 11.38
C GLU A 261 6.43 16.12 10.44
N LEU A 262 5.78 15.04 10.90
CA LEU A 262 4.82 14.25 10.09
C LEU A 262 3.41 14.85 10.08
N ALA A 263 2.95 15.55 11.12
CA ALA A 263 1.73 16.35 11.04
C ALA A 263 1.91 17.55 10.08
N GLU A 264 3.15 18.03 9.88
CA GLU A 264 3.49 19.05 8.89
C GLU A 264 3.67 18.48 7.46
N LEU A 265 3.83 17.16 7.29
CA LEU A 265 4.08 16.51 5.98
C LEU A 265 2.95 15.59 5.48
N GLY A 266 2.04 15.15 6.35
CA GLY A 266 1.03 14.13 6.05
C GLY A 266 -0.42 14.62 5.93
N ASN A 267 -0.71 15.86 6.32
CA ASN A 267 -2.05 16.47 6.21
C ASN A 267 -1.97 17.79 5.44
N GLU A 268 -1.26 17.80 4.30
CA GLU A 268 -1.63 18.79 3.29
C GLU A 268 -2.95 18.31 2.72
N ILE A 269 -4.04 18.70 3.39
CA ILE A 269 -5.38 18.44 2.88
C ILE A 269 -5.42 19.17 1.54
N GLN A 270 -5.45 18.39 0.47
CA GLN A 270 -5.48 18.95 -0.86
C GLN A 270 -6.83 19.64 -1.01
N GLU A 271 -6.80 20.93 -1.29
CA GLU A 271 -7.96 21.66 -1.74
C GLU A 271 -8.25 21.20 -3.17
N ILE A 272 -9.37 20.51 -3.35
CA ILE A 272 -9.76 19.87 -4.60
C ILE A 272 -11.00 20.60 -5.12
N GLU A 273 -10.99 20.95 -6.41
CA GLU A 273 -12.16 21.49 -7.10
C GLU A 273 -13.30 20.45 -7.15
N ILE A 274 -14.55 20.86 -7.33
CA ILE A 274 -15.67 19.89 -7.35
C ILE A 274 -15.61 18.99 -8.60
N ALA A 275 -15.10 19.50 -9.73
CA ALA A 275 -15.17 18.80 -11.00
C ALA A 275 -14.43 17.44 -11.02
N PRO A 276 -13.18 17.31 -10.55
CA PRO A 276 -12.51 16.01 -10.46
C PRO A 276 -13.29 14.97 -9.64
N VAL A 277 -13.89 15.38 -8.52
CA VAL A 277 -14.65 14.48 -7.64
C VAL A 277 -15.90 13.96 -8.33
N LEU A 278 -16.58 14.82 -9.11
CA LEU A 278 -17.74 14.44 -9.90
C LEU A 278 -17.37 13.58 -11.12
N ASP A 279 -16.22 13.82 -11.75
CA ASP A 279 -15.78 13.08 -12.94
C ASP A 279 -15.25 11.67 -12.60
N ASN A 280 -14.58 11.51 -11.45
CA ASN A 280 -14.08 10.22 -10.99
C ASN A 280 -14.09 10.09 -9.45
N PRO A 281 -15.25 9.79 -8.84
CA PRO A 281 -15.38 9.80 -7.38
C PRO A 281 -14.53 8.74 -6.67
N PHE A 282 -14.27 7.60 -7.34
CA PHE A 282 -13.51 6.48 -6.79
C PHE A 282 -12.06 6.84 -6.44
N ASP A 283 -11.46 7.82 -7.14
CA ASP A 283 -10.10 8.30 -6.84
C ASP A 283 -10.02 9.01 -5.48
N PHE A 284 -11.17 9.42 -4.92
CA PHE A 284 -11.29 10.21 -3.69
C PHE A 284 -11.98 9.44 -2.55
N GLU A 285 -12.34 8.17 -2.75
CA GLU A 285 -12.97 7.35 -1.68
C GLU A 285 -11.96 6.95 -0.59
N VAL A 286 -10.64 7.05 -0.87
CA VAL A 286 -9.57 6.70 0.06
C VAL A 286 -8.96 7.96 0.66
N GLY A 287 -9.61 8.52 1.69
CA GLY A 287 -9.07 9.63 2.48
C GLY A 287 -10.07 10.73 2.76
N GLU A 288 -9.60 11.74 3.50
CA GLU A 288 -10.33 12.99 3.72
C GLU A 288 -9.91 14.01 2.68
N VAL A 289 -10.88 14.73 2.12
CA VAL A 289 -10.68 15.77 1.11
C VAL A 289 -11.18 17.11 1.62
N SER A 290 -10.56 18.20 1.17
CA SER A 290 -11.08 19.57 1.31
C SER A 290 -11.66 20.01 -0.02
N ILE A 291 -12.95 20.32 -0.06
CA ILE A 291 -13.62 20.77 -1.27
C ILE A 291 -14.18 22.17 -1.03
N TYR A 292 -13.81 23.11 -1.89
CA TYR A 292 -14.30 24.48 -1.86
C TYR A 292 -15.50 24.64 -2.78
N GLY A 293 -16.54 25.35 -2.32
CA GLY A 293 -17.65 25.72 -3.18
C GLY A 293 -18.71 26.59 -2.49
N GLU A 294 -19.71 26.99 -3.27
CA GLU A 294 -20.86 27.76 -2.83
C GLU A 294 -21.98 26.83 -2.35
N VAL A 295 -22.63 27.17 -1.23
CA VAL A 295 -23.85 26.50 -0.80
C VAL A 295 -24.96 26.74 -1.83
N GLY A 296 -25.41 25.66 -2.45
CA GLY A 296 -26.56 25.59 -3.33
C GLY A 296 -27.87 25.42 -2.57
N GLU A 297 -28.66 24.41 -2.94
CA GLU A 297 -29.97 24.16 -2.34
C GLU A 297 -29.85 23.39 -1.02
N MET A 298 -30.62 23.79 -0.02
CA MET A 298 -30.79 23.02 1.21
C MET A 298 -31.71 21.83 0.93
N VAL A 299 -31.13 20.64 0.80
CA VAL A 299 -31.85 19.39 0.54
C VAL A 299 -32.55 18.87 1.81
N GLY A 300 -31.96 19.16 2.99
CA GLY A 300 -32.49 18.74 4.27
C GLY A 300 -31.95 19.58 5.44
N PRO A 301 -32.33 19.28 6.69
CA PRO A 301 -31.84 20.01 7.87
C PRO A 301 -30.34 19.80 8.12
N ASN A 302 -29.76 18.73 7.56
CA ASN A 302 -28.37 18.30 7.73
C ASN A 302 -27.69 18.00 6.37
N SER A 303 -28.24 18.55 5.28
CA SER A 303 -27.68 18.35 3.95
C SER A 303 -27.98 19.53 3.02
N PHE A 304 -27.04 19.82 2.13
CA PHE A 304 -27.14 20.84 1.09
C PHE A 304 -26.31 20.43 -0.12
N THR A 305 -26.52 21.08 -1.26
CA THR A 305 -25.64 20.89 -2.42
C THR A 305 -24.51 21.91 -2.43
N LEU A 306 -23.31 21.49 -2.80
CA LEU A 306 -22.16 22.36 -2.98
C LEU A 306 -21.92 22.57 -4.48
N ILE A 307 -21.83 23.82 -4.91
CA ILE A 307 -21.74 24.25 -6.30
C ILE A 307 -20.38 24.90 -6.53
N ASP A 308 -19.77 24.65 -7.69
CA ASP A 308 -18.57 25.36 -8.12
C ASP A 308 -18.96 26.41 -9.18
N GLU A 309 -18.93 27.69 -8.80
CA GLU A 309 -19.27 28.81 -9.69
C GLU A 309 -18.38 28.87 -10.95
N SER A 310 -17.20 28.25 -10.93
CA SER A 310 -16.30 28.21 -12.08
C SER A 310 -16.80 27.27 -13.18
N LEU A 311 -17.70 26.35 -12.85
CA LEU A 311 -18.32 25.42 -13.80
C LEU A 311 -19.52 26.12 -14.47
N ASP A 312 -19.39 26.38 -15.77
CA ASP A 312 -20.42 27.03 -16.63
C ASP A 312 -21.69 26.14 -16.84
N THR A 313 -21.88 25.14 -15.99
CA THR A 313 -22.97 24.18 -16.00
C THR A 313 -23.65 24.21 -14.64
N THR A 314 -24.90 24.66 -14.63
CA THR A 314 -25.83 24.66 -13.47
C THR A 314 -26.15 23.27 -12.91
N ASP A 315 -25.54 22.23 -13.45
CA ASP A 315 -25.95 20.83 -13.25
C ASP A 315 -24.88 20.02 -12.51
N ARG A 316 -23.79 20.66 -12.04
CA ARG A 316 -22.68 19.99 -11.35
C ARG A 316 -22.63 20.42 -9.90
N GLU A 317 -23.45 19.77 -9.09
CA GLU A 317 -23.49 19.96 -7.65
C GLU A 317 -23.16 18.64 -6.95
N ILE A 318 -22.46 18.70 -5.81
CA ILE A 318 -22.20 17.54 -4.96
C ILE A 318 -23.05 17.64 -3.70
N LEU A 319 -23.69 16.54 -3.30
CA LEU A 319 -24.45 16.52 -2.05
C LEU A 319 -23.49 16.47 -0.87
N VAL A 320 -23.65 17.39 0.07
CA VAL A 320 -22.94 17.40 1.36
C VAL A 320 -23.91 16.95 2.44
N VAL A 321 -23.50 15.94 3.21
CA VAL A 321 -24.23 15.45 4.39
C VAL A 321 -23.34 15.67 5.60
N TYR A 322 -23.88 16.26 6.66
CA TYR A 322 -23.10 16.62 7.85
C TYR A 322 -23.88 16.30 9.13
N ASP A 323 -23.18 16.10 10.24
CA ASP A 323 -23.83 16.08 11.56
C ASP A 323 -24.00 17.52 12.03
N SER A 324 -25.19 17.90 12.49
CA SER A 324 -25.45 19.19 13.15
C SER A 324 -24.43 19.58 14.22
N ALA A 325 -23.78 18.60 14.88
CA ALA A 325 -22.71 18.84 15.86
C ALA A 325 -21.40 19.36 15.23
N THR A 326 -21.19 19.16 13.92
CA THR A 326 -20.03 19.69 13.17
C THR A 326 -20.14 21.19 12.91
N LEU A 327 -21.35 21.74 12.90
CA LEU A 327 -21.57 23.18 12.71
C LEU A 327 -21.45 23.92 14.04
N THR A 328 -20.24 24.35 14.41
CA THR A 328 -20.08 25.32 15.50
C THR A 328 -20.15 26.74 14.95
N ASP A 329 -21.24 27.45 15.28
CA ASP A 329 -21.47 28.87 14.95
C ASP A 329 -21.61 29.25 13.46
N LEU A 330 -21.60 28.28 12.53
CA LEU A 330 -21.80 28.53 11.10
C LEU A 330 -23.30 28.60 10.75
N THR A 331 -23.70 29.64 9.99
CA THR A 331 -25.04 29.72 9.39
C THR A 331 -24.95 29.35 7.92
N LEU A 332 -25.57 28.23 7.54
CA LEU A 332 -25.66 27.80 6.15
C LEU A 332 -26.79 28.55 5.45
N GLU A 333 -26.45 29.44 4.52
CA GLU A 333 -27.39 30.11 3.63
C GLU A 333 -26.94 29.87 2.18
N PRO A 334 -27.87 29.62 1.23
CA PRO A 334 -27.51 29.56 -0.18
C PRO A 334 -26.75 30.81 -0.62
N GLY A 335 -25.64 30.63 -1.35
CA GLY A 335 -24.73 31.71 -1.71
C GLY A 335 -23.49 31.84 -0.84
N ASN A 336 -23.40 31.13 0.29
CA ASN A 336 -22.21 31.18 1.13
C ASN A 336 -21.10 30.30 0.56
N ASN A 337 -19.88 30.82 0.48
CA ASN A 337 -18.71 30.02 0.13
C ASN A 337 -18.18 29.29 1.36
N LEU A 338 -17.97 27.99 1.22
CA LEU A 338 -17.53 27.10 2.29
C LEU A 338 -16.33 26.27 1.85
N LEU A 339 -15.51 25.92 2.83
CA LEU A 339 -14.57 24.82 2.73
C LEU A 339 -15.15 23.62 3.47
N VAL A 340 -15.43 22.54 2.73
CA VAL A 340 -16.00 21.30 3.28
C VAL A 340 -14.90 20.26 3.37
N ASN A 341 -14.59 19.83 4.59
CA ASN A 341 -13.71 18.69 4.84
C ASN A 341 -14.57 17.45 5.04
N GLY A 342 -14.24 16.35 4.37
CA GLY A 342 -15.03 15.13 4.51
C GLY A 342 -14.51 13.96 3.69
N ILE A 343 -15.27 12.88 3.71
CA ILE A 343 -14.97 11.66 2.96
C ILE A 343 -15.94 11.56 1.78
N VAL A 344 -15.41 11.34 0.58
CA VAL A 344 -16.22 11.09 -0.61
C VAL A 344 -16.73 9.64 -0.59
N ARG A 345 -18.02 9.47 -0.87
CA ARG A 345 -18.69 8.17 -0.95
C ARG A 345 -19.69 8.18 -2.10
N THR A 346 -19.86 7.04 -2.76
CA THR A 346 -21.00 6.81 -3.63
C THR A 346 -22.08 6.07 -2.82
N LEU A 347 -23.16 6.76 -2.46
CA LEU A 347 -24.19 6.15 -1.63
C LEU A 347 -25.14 5.27 -2.48
N ASP A 348 -25.30 4.02 -2.07
CA ASP A 348 -26.41 3.18 -2.54
C ASP A 348 -27.71 3.50 -1.77
N GLU A 349 -28.83 2.88 -2.18
CA GLU A 349 -30.15 3.12 -1.57
C GLU A 349 -30.19 2.77 -0.07
N GLU A 350 -29.43 1.75 0.33
CA GLU A 350 -29.41 1.23 1.70
C GLU A 350 -28.53 2.09 2.62
N GLU A 351 -27.34 2.46 2.16
CA GLU A 351 -26.40 3.33 2.87
C GLU A 351 -26.94 4.75 3.04
N PHE A 352 -27.65 5.27 2.04
CA PHE A 352 -28.26 6.60 2.12
C PHE A 352 -29.20 6.74 3.32
N SER A 353 -29.92 5.66 3.66
CA SER A 353 -30.81 5.61 4.83
C SER A 353 -30.07 5.58 6.18
N THR A 354 -28.80 5.16 6.18
CA THR A 354 -27.98 5.01 7.40
C THR A 354 -27.32 6.32 7.82
N TYR A 355 -26.83 7.09 6.85
CA TYR A 355 -26.17 8.37 7.13
C TYR A 355 -27.15 9.54 7.30
N SER A 356 -28.34 9.40 6.74
CA SER A 356 -29.40 10.38 6.92
C SER A 356 -30.21 10.04 8.17
N THR A 357 -29.90 10.68 9.31
CA THR A 357 -30.81 10.69 10.48
C THR A 357 -32.16 11.36 10.18
N VAL A 358 -32.24 12.02 9.03
CA VAL A 358 -33.44 12.55 8.39
C VAL A 358 -34.00 11.43 7.53
N GLU A 359 -35.29 11.09 7.59
CA GLU A 359 -35.89 10.36 6.46
C GLU A 359 -35.64 11.24 5.22
N PRO A 360 -34.73 10.87 4.31
CA PRO A 360 -34.64 11.64 3.08
C PRO A 360 -36.01 11.53 2.44
N ASN A 361 -36.61 12.65 2.01
CA ASN A 361 -37.75 12.51 1.12
C ASN A 361 -37.25 11.66 -0.05
N ALA A 362 -38.03 10.67 -0.50
CA ALA A 362 -37.65 9.80 -1.61
C ALA A 362 -37.14 10.60 -2.84
N GLU A 363 -37.56 11.86 -2.95
CA GLU A 363 -37.10 12.85 -3.93
C GLU A 363 -35.59 13.14 -3.88
N ALA A 364 -34.93 13.12 -2.72
CA ALA A 364 -33.48 13.35 -2.62
C ALA A 364 -32.68 12.18 -3.20
N TYR A 365 -33.09 10.95 -2.95
CA TYR A 365 -32.45 9.78 -3.55
C TYR A 365 -32.72 9.71 -5.06
N ASP A 366 -33.94 10.03 -5.51
CA ASP A 366 -34.25 10.13 -6.94
C ASP A 366 -33.38 11.17 -7.66
N LEU A 367 -32.91 12.20 -6.94
CA LEU A 367 -32.06 13.26 -7.49
C LEU A 367 -30.56 12.92 -7.45
N PHE A 368 -30.08 12.22 -6.40
CA PHE A 368 -28.66 12.00 -6.15
C PHE A 368 -28.21 10.53 -6.13
N GLY A 369 -29.10 9.57 -6.36
CA GLY A 369 -28.76 8.14 -6.37
C GLY A 369 -27.65 7.83 -7.39
N GLY A 370 -26.55 7.26 -6.91
CA GLY A 370 -25.36 6.98 -7.73
C GLY A 370 -24.47 8.20 -8.04
N THR A 371 -24.74 9.35 -7.43
CA THR A 371 -23.87 10.54 -7.46
C THR A 371 -22.96 10.52 -6.23
N PRO A 372 -21.70 10.98 -6.31
CA PRO A 372 -20.88 11.13 -5.12
C PRO A 372 -21.51 12.08 -4.10
N VAL A 373 -21.29 11.75 -2.84
CA VAL A 373 -21.73 12.49 -1.66
C VAL A 373 -20.51 12.70 -0.77
N ILE A 374 -20.39 13.89 -0.18
CA ILE A 374 -19.38 14.17 0.83
C ILE A 374 -20.03 14.00 2.20
N ILE A 375 -19.48 13.09 3.01
CA ILE A 375 -19.79 13.00 4.44
C ILE A 375 -18.85 13.95 5.16
N ALA A 376 -19.35 15.13 5.53
CA ALA A 376 -18.54 16.20 6.09
C ALA A 376 -18.14 15.91 7.54
N THR A 377 -16.85 16.07 7.82
CA THR A 377 -16.22 15.99 9.14
C THR A 377 -16.04 17.39 9.74
N ALA A 378 -15.83 18.41 8.91
CA ALA A 378 -15.77 19.81 9.30
C ALA A 378 -16.25 20.71 8.15
N ILE A 379 -16.84 21.85 8.50
CA ILE A 379 -17.30 22.86 7.54
C ILE A 379 -16.90 24.24 8.09
N ASP A 380 -16.14 24.99 7.30
CA ASP A 380 -15.63 26.31 7.65
C ASP A 380 -16.14 27.38 6.66
N ASP A 381 -16.44 28.59 7.17
CA ASP A 381 -16.67 29.76 6.32
C ASP A 381 -15.35 30.33 5.78
N GLN A 382 -15.38 30.82 4.54
CA GLN A 382 -14.23 31.47 3.88
C GLN A 382 -14.47 32.97 3.65
#